data_AF-A0AAX4HKM7-F1
#
_entry.id   AF-A0AAX4HKM7-F1
#
_cell.length_a   1.000
_cell.length_b   1.000
_cell.length_c   1.000
_cell.angle_alpha   90.00
_cell.angle_beta   90.00
_cell.angle_gamma   90.00
#
_symmetry.space_group_name_H-M   'P 1'
#
loop_
_entity.id
_entity.type
_entity.pdbx_description
1 polymer ?
#
loop_
_entity_poly.entity_id
_entity_poly.type
_entity_poly.pdbx_seq_one_letter_code
_entity_poly.pdbx_strand_id
1 'polypeptide(L)' 'MNHDETRKYIHDLANTFSIIDASVSRALTMLTRNHPELAEEITRLKKADEYIKKSVHTLRAMREHVHSQINAQKAQDNQ' A
#
# COMPACT_ATOMS: atom_id res chain seq x y z
N MET A 1 -8.59 21.04 -11.54
CA MET A 1 -8.56 19.56 -11.51
C MET A 1 -9.67 19.09 -10.60
N ASN A 2 -10.41 18.04 -10.98
CA ASN A 2 -11.48 17.50 -10.12
C ASN A 2 -10.85 16.77 -8.92
N HIS A 3 -10.75 17.46 -7.78
CA HIS A 3 -10.06 16.94 -6.57
C HIS A 3 -10.62 15.60 -6.08
N ASP A 4 -11.90 15.31 -6.38
CA ASP A 4 -12.55 14.05 -6.00
C ASP A 4 -12.09 12.87 -6.87
N GLU A 5 -11.78 13.09 -8.15
CA GLU A 5 -11.22 12.04 -9.02
C GLU A 5 -9.78 11.70 -8.61
N THR A 6 -8.95 12.70 -8.35
CA THR A 6 -7.57 12.48 -7.86
C THR A 6 -7.56 11.71 -6.54
N ARG A 7 -8.47 12.06 -5.62
CA ARG A 7 -8.65 11.34 -4.34
C ARG A 7 -9.04 9.88 -4.56
N LYS A 8 -9.98 9.62 -5.47
CA LYS A 8 -10.42 8.28 -5.84
C LYS A 8 -9.26 7.44 -6.40
N TYR A 9 -8.48 7.97 -7.34
CA TYR A 9 -7.36 7.23 -7.92
C TYR A 9 -6.29 6.84 -6.90
N ILE A 10 -5.94 7.75 -5.98
CA ILE A 10 -4.96 7.47 -4.92
C ILE A 10 -5.52 6.42 -3.93
N HIS A 11 -6.81 6.52 -3.60
CA HIS A 11 -7.48 5.54 -2.76
C HIS A 11 -7.46 4.13 -3.38
N ASP A 12 -7.86 4.02 -4.65
CA ASP A 12 -7.94 2.75 -5.37
C ASP A 12 -6.54 2.11 -5.53
N LEU A 13 -5.52 2.94 -5.76
CA LEU A 13 -4.13 2.50 -5.78
C LEU A 13 -3.70 1.94 -4.41
N ALA A 14 -3.91 2.68 -3.33
CA ALA A 14 -3.55 2.25 -1.98
C ALA A 14 -4.27 0.96 -1.55
N ASN A 15 -5.53 0.79 -1.98
CA ASN A 15 -6.30 -0.43 -1.75
C ASN A 15 -5.71 -1.62 -2.50
N THR A 16 -5.41 -1.44 -3.80
CA THR A 16 -4.78 -2.48 -4.64
C THR A 16 -3.47 -2.97 -4.03
N PHE A 17 -2.60 -2.04 -3.60
CA PHE A 17 -1.35 -2.40 -2.94
C PHE A 17 -1.56 -3.14 -1.61
N SER A 18 -2.59 -2.78 -0.83
CA SER A 18 -2.91 -3.49 0.42
C SER A 18 -3.38 -4.93 0.17
N ILE A 19 -4.07 -5.19 -0.94
CA ILE A 19 -4.48 -6.56 -1.34
C ILE A 19 -3.26 -7.39 -1.75
N ILE A 20 -2.32 -6.78 -2.48
CA ILE A 20 -1.06 -7.43 -2.89
C ILE A 20 -0.22 -7.79 -1.66
N ASP A 21 -0.06 -6.85 -0.72
CA ASP A 21 0.64 -7.06 0.56
C ASP A 21 0.09 -8.29 1.32
N ALA A 22 -1.23 -8.32 1.53
CA ALA A 22 -1.88 -9.45 2.19
C ALA A 22 -1.67 -10.79 1.46
N SER A 23 -1.67 -10.76 0.12
CA SER A 23 -1.47 -11.96 -0.70
C SER A 23 -0.03 -12.47 -0.63
N VAL A 24 0.96 -11.58 -0.63
CA VAL A 24 2.38 -11.94 -0.48
C VAL A 24 2.65 -12.49 0.92
N SER A 25 2.16 -11.83 1.97
CA SER A 25 2.29 -12.32 3.34
C SER A 25 1.66 -13.71 3.54
N ARG A 26 0.51 -13.99 2.90
CA ARG A 26 -0.10 -15.34 2.89
C ARG A 26 0.77 -16.36 2.17
N ALA A 27 1.26 -16.05 0.97
CA ALA A 27 2.11 -16.95 0.21
C ALA A 27 3.40 -17.28 0.98
N LEU A 28 4.02 -16.28 1.59
CA LEU A 28 5.21 -16.44 2.42
C LEU A 28 4.93 -17.37 3.61
N THR A 29 3.80 -17.19 4.29
CA THR A 29 3.40 -18.05 5.41
C THR A 29 3.20 -19.50 4.97
N MET A 30 2.52 -19.71 3.84
CA MET A 30 2.27 -21.05 3.30
C MET A 30 3.58 -21.74 2.90
N LEU A 31 4.45 -21.07 2.15
CA LEU A 31 5.74 -21.64 1.73
C LEU A 31 6.63 -21.94 2.92
N THR A 32 6.72 -21.02 3.89
CA THR A 32 7.54 -21.23 5.10
C THR A 32 7.09 -22.45 5.91
N ARG A 33 5.77 -22.73 5.95
CA ARG A 33 5.21 -23.84 6.74
C ARG A 33 5.24 -25.17 6.00
N ASN A 34 4.91 -25.17 4.72
CA ASN A 34 4.66 -26.40 3.95
C ASN A 34 5.83 -26.80 3.06
N HIS A 35 6.70 -25.85 2.71
CA HIS A 35 7.82 -26.04 1.78
C HIS A 35 9.13 -25.44 2.32
N PRO A 36 9.57 -25.80 3.54
CA PRO A 36 10.80 -25.26 4.13
C PRO A 36 12.05 -25.57 3.29
N GLU A 37 12.01 -26.57 2.41
CA GLU A 37 13.05 -26.91 1.44
C GLU A 37 13.31 -25.80 0.41
N LEU A 38 12.34 -24.91 0.16
CA LEU A 38 12.45 -23.77 -0.76
C LEU A 38 13.05 -22.54 -0.07
N ALA A 39 14.13 -22.73 0.69
CA ALA A 39 14.68 -21.70 1.58
C ALA A 39 15.15 -20.43 0.83
N GLU A 40 15.68 -20.58 -0.38
CA GLU A 40 16.09 -19.44 -1.22
C GLU A 40 14.90 -18.62 -1.69
N GLU A 41 13.87 -19.28 -2.21
CA GLU A 41 12.63 -18.64 -2.68
C GLU A 41 11.92 -17.95 -1.53
N ILE A 42 11.83 -18.60 -0.35
CA ILE A 42 11.29 -18.01 0.87
C ILE A 42 12.07 -16.74 1.23
N THR A 43 13.40 -16.75 1.14
CA THR A 43 14.24 -15.58 1.44
C THR A 43 14.02 -14.45 0.44
N ARG A 44 13.91 -14.75 -0.85
CA ARG A 44 13.57 -13.76 -1.89
C ARG A 44 12.17 -13.18 -1.65
N LEU A 45 11.21 -14.02 -1.29
CA LEU A 45 9.84 -13.61 -1.01
C LEU A 45 9.73 -12.76 0.28
N LYS A 46 10.51 -13.07 1.33
CA LYS A 46 10.63 -12.21 2.53
C LYS A 46 11.09 -10.80 2.18
N LYS A 47 12.12 -10.69 1.34
CA LYS A 47 12.60 -9.37 0.87
C LYS A 47 11.51 -8.64 0.09
N ALA A 48 10.81 -9.33 -0.82
CA ALA A 48 9.71 -8.74 -1.58
C ALA A 48 8.56 -8.26 -0.67
N ASP A 49 8.19 -9.04 0.34
CA ASP A 49 7.19 -8.68 1.36
C ASP A 49 7.58 -7.39 2.10
N GLU A 50 8.84 -7.27 2.54
CA GLU A 50 9.34 -6.05 3.18
C GLU A 50 9.28 -4.82 2.26
N TYR A 51 9.66 -4.96 0.99
CA TYR A 51 9.58 -3.87 0.02
C TYR A 51 8.14 -3.42 -0.20
N ILE A 52 7.21 -4.37 -0.37
CA ILE A 52 5.79 -4.07 -0.58
C ILE A 52 5.22 -3.34 0.64
N LYS A 53 5.53 -3.78 1.86
CA LYS A 53 5.10 -3.10 3.09
C LYS A 53 5.56 -1.64 3.16
N LYS A 54 6.81 -1.37 2.78
CA LYS A 54 7.35 0.00 2.69
C LYS A 54 6.60 0.82 1.64
N SER A 55 6.37 0.27 0.44
CA SER A 55 5.62 0.95 -0.62
C SER A 55 4.17 1.26 -0.21
N VAL A 56 3.48 0.31 0.43
CA VAL A 56 2.12 0.49 0.95
C VAL A 56 2.08 1.61 2.01
N HIS A 57 3.06 1.62 2.93
CA HIS A 57 3.16 2.66 3.95
C HIS A 57 3.33 4.05 3.32
N THR A 58 4.27 4.20 2.37
CA THR A 58 4.51 5.47 1.67
C THR A 58 3.26 5.94 0.91
N LEU A 59 2.54 5.04 0.24
CA LEU A 59 1.30 5.37 -0.46
C LEU A 59 0.18 5.83 0.51
N ARG A 60 0.09 5.22 1.69
CA ARG A 60 -0.86 5.66 2.72
C ARG A 60 -0.52 7.06 3.24
N ALA A 61 0.76 7.33 3.50
CA ALA A 61 1.22 8.65 3.91
C ALA A 61 0.95 9.72 2.84
N MET A 62 1.19 9.40 1.56
CA MET A 62 0.84 10.28 0.44
C MET A 62 -0.67 10.55 0.39
N ARG A 63 -1.50 9.51 0.55
CA ARG A 63 -2.96 9.65 0.58
C ARG A 63 -3.41 10.59 1.69
N GLU A 64 -2.86 10.43 2.89
CA GLU A 64 -3.14 11.30 4.03
C GLU A 64 -2.72 12.75 3.77
N HIS A 65 -1.54 12.96 3.17
CA HIS A 65 -1.06 14.28 2.79
C HIS A 65 -2.00 14.97 1.79
N VAL A 66 -2.41 14.27 0.73
CA VAL A 66 -3.35 14.80 -0.27
C VAL A 66 -4.71 15.10 0.37
N HIS A 67 -5.20 14.24 1.26
CA HIS A 67 -6.43 14.49 1.99
C HIS A 67 -6.36 15.77 2.83
N SER A 68 -5.27 15.97 3.55
CA SER A 68 -5.04 17.17 4.37
C SER A 68 -4.97 18.43 3.53
N GLN A 69 -4.26 18.42 2.39
CA GLN A 69 -4.19 19.56 1.48
C GLN A 69 -5.56 19.94 0.90
N ILE A 70 -6.33 18.95 0.43
CA ILE A 70 -7.68 19.20 -0.10
C ILE A 70 -8.59 19.82 0.97
N ASN A 71 -8.52 19.32 2.21
CA ASN A 71 -9.36 19.82 3.30
C ASN A 71 -8.94 21.23 3.73
N ALA A 72 -7.64 21.54 3.74
CA ALA A 72 -7.14 22.87 4.04
C ALA A 72 -7.58 23.90 2.98
N GLN A 73 -7.53 23.55 1.69
CA GLN A 73 -8.01 24.40 0.60
C GLN A 73 -9.51 24.69 0.73
N LYS A 74 -10.32 23.65 0.97
CA LYS A 74 -11.78 23.81 1.18
C LYS A 74 -12.13 24.69 2.38
N ALA A 75 -11.29 24.72 3.41
CA ALA A 75 -11.48 25.59 4.57
C ALA A 75 -11.16 27.06 4.27
N GLN A 76 -10.17 27.32 3.40
CA GLN A 76 -9.81 28.67 2.95
C GLN A 76 -10.84 29.24 1.97
N ASP A 77 -11.38 28.42 1.06
CA ASP A 77 -12.36 28.87 0.05
C ASP A 77 -13.74 29.22 0.66
N ASN A 78 -14.00 28.82 1.91
CA ASN A 78 -15.25 29.09 2.63
C ASN A 78 -15.14 30.26 3.63
N GLN A 79 -14.02 30.98 3.66
CA GLN A 79 -13.79 32.22 4.42
C GLN A 79 -13.85 33.44 3.50
#